data_AF-A0A7S3P4G8-F1
#
_entry.id   AF-A0A7S3P4G8-F1
#
_cell.length_a   1.000
_cell.length_b   1.000
_cell.length_c   1.000
_cell.angle_alpha   90.00
_cell.angle_beta   90.00
_cell.angle_gamma   90.00
#
_symmetry.space_group_name_H-M   'P 1'
#
loop_
_entity.id
_entity.type
_entity.pdbx_description
1 polymer ?
#
loop_
_entity_poly.entity_id
_entity_poly.type
_entity_poly.pdbx_seq_one_letter_code
_entity_poly.pdbx_strand_id
1 'polypeptide(L)'
;RLATIPHCDCRDIIIIIMLHQKVILRPEAMYAASRKLLHQQARLWLPRSCSSSSMSTWTPPVVSSNGCGVHSKMILRQAHSLSSIKKLDTRSVATTRYLSTATADSAKGDNKKNDSNIFLDNLGTIFLTVIGLVIASLVRSFYGSTRKNALRSQLEEAAALDPVEVDDLRFANPFFSVNVFRSLIADVRQAYPTGQATYTDVVKTVRQLLQSKHKIPTIELGYLLDRVAMQVAQETQTKSSEPQSVTLWLVVLSLALNAPVPDRIRILYEIMETDSNTDGSASTVTLLKVRDLVGYLQSTSQLVLDTQVIPTESQKYPIQAYHRGTPDELVRWDGGGLHDPVDIDALAAILRSKSVCAWGEC
;
A
#
# COMPACT_ATOMS: atom_id res chain seq x y z
N ARG A 1 13.30 1.90 76.67
CA ARG A 1 12.26 1.37 77.59
C ARG A 1 10.92 1.59 76.92
N LEU A 2 10.19 0.49 76.62
CA LEU A 2 8.71 0.30 76.46
C LEU A 2 7.93 1.39 75.67
N ALA A 3 7.14 1.12 74.63
CA ALA A 3 6.05 0.13 74.48
C ALA A 3 5.64 0.07 72.97
N THR A 4 5.59 -1.10 72.30
CA THR A 4 4.42 -1.97 71.97
C THR A 4 3.18 -1.30 71.34
N ILE A 5 2.88 -1.46 70.02
CA ILE A 5 1.99 -2.46 69.30
C ILE A 5 0.71 -1.74 68.77
N PRO A 6 -0.03 -2.08 67.66
CA PRO A 6 0.27 -2.78 66.38
C PRO A 6 -0.34 -2.14 65.08
N HIS A 7 0.01 -2.80 63.96
CA HIS A 7 -0.67 -2.93 62.65
C HIS A 7 -2.19 -2.68 62.50
N CYS A 8 -2.58 -2.14 61.34
CA CYS A 8 -3.49 -2.82 60.38
C CYS A 8 -3.26 -2.32 58.94
N ASP A 9 -3.34 -3.27 58.01
CA ASP A 9 -2.88 -3.24 56.63
C ASP A 9 -3.77 -2.46 55.64
N CYS A 10 -3.12 -1.82 54.66
CA CYS A 10 -3.71 -1.37 53.38
C CYS A 10 -2.70 -1.58 52.25
N ARG A 11 -2.24 -2.83 52.05
CA ARG A 11 -1.25 -3.15 50.99
C ARG A 11 -1.77 -3.95 49.80
N ASP A 12 -3.04 -4.37 49.76
CA ASP A 12 -3.53 -5.22 48.68
C ASP A 12 -4.33 -4.51 47.57
N ILE A 13 -4.46 -3.19 47.59
CA ILE A 13 -5.19 -2.44 46.53
C ILE A 13 -4.24 -1.74 45.53
N ILE A 14 -2.95 -1.61 45.84
CA ILE A 14 -1.99 -0.91 44.95
C ILE A 14 -1.33 -1.85 43.92
N ILE A 15 -1.38 -3.18 44.12
CA ILE A 15 -0.73 -4.14 43.21
C ILE A 15 -1.55 -4.42 41.93
N ILE A 16 -2.86 -4.18 41.92
CA ILE A 16 -3.69 -4.44 40.73
C ILE A 16 -3.66 -3.28 39.70
N ILE A 17 -3.31 -2.06 40.11
CA ILE A 17 -3.29 -0.90 39.18
C ILE A 17 -1.92 -0.75 38.47
N MET A 18 -0.83 -1.31 39.00
CA MET A 18 0.49 -1.24 38.35
C MET A 18 0.80 -2.36 37.36
N LEU A 19 -0.04 -3.40 37.25
CA LEU A 19 0.16 -4.48 36.27
C LEU A 19 -0.46 -4.20 34.89
N HIS A 20 -1.19 -3.09 34.70
CA HIS A 20 -1.82 -2.77 33.42
C HIS A 20 -1.12 -1.68 32.60
N GLN A 21 0.07 -1.21 33.02
CA GLN A 21 0.72 -0.05 32.39
C GLN A 21 2.15 -0.28 31.88
N LYS A 22 2.58 -1.52 31.61
CA LYS A 22 3.95 -1.77 31.14
C LYS A 22 4.19 -2.96 30.22
N VAL A 23 3.46 -3.06 29.10
CA VAL A 23 4.02 -3.63 27.84
C VAL A 23 3.34 -2.95 26.64
N ILE A 24 3.73 -1.70 26.35
CA ILE A 24 3.72 -1.17 24.98
C ILE A 24 5.17 -0.79 24.70
N LEU A 25 5.98 -1.81 24.42
CA LEU A 25 7.26 -1.61 23.76
C LEU A 25 6.94 -1.43 22.27
N ARG A 26 7.30 -0.26 21.73
CA ARG A 26 7.17 0.06 20.31
C ARG A 26 7.92 -1.00 19.46
N PRO A 27 7.31 -1.55 18.40
CA PRO A 27 7.99 -2.46 17.46
C PRO A 27 9.22 -1.85 16.77
N GLU A 28 9.29 -0.51 16.68
CA GLU A 28 10.37 0.18 15.95
C GLU A 28 11.76 -0.01 16.56
N ALA A 29 11.88 -0.22 17.88
CA ALA A 29 13.17 -0.40 18.54
C ALA A 29 13.77 -1.81 18.33
N MET A 30 12.94 -2.85 18.18
CA MET A 30 13.39 -4.21 17.88
C MET A 30 13.81 -4.36 16.40
N TYR A 31 13.16 -3.64 15.48
CA TYR A 31 13.54 -3.61 14.07
C TYR A 31 14.88 -2.89 13.84
N ALA A 32 15.14 -1.77 14.52
CA ALA A 32 16.42 -1.06 14.42
C ALA A 32 17.61 -1.87 14.99
N ALA A 33 17.38 -2.68 16.02
CA ALA A 33 18.40 -3.55 16.60
C ALA A 33 18.70 -4.78 15.72
N SER A 34 17.67 -5.37 15.10
CA SER A 34 17.82 -6.51 14.18
C SER A 34 18.51 -6.12 12.86
N ARG A 35 18.26 -4.90 12.35
CA ARG A 35 18.95 -4.37 11.15
C ARG A 35 20.44 -4.13 11.38
N LYS A 36 20.85 -3.72 12.59
CA LYS A 36 22.26 -3.55 12.96
C LYS A 36 22.99 -4.89 13.12
N LEU A 37 22.32 -5.93 13.62
CA LEU A 37 22.90 -7.27 13.78
C LEU A 37 23.08 -8.00 12.42
N LEU A 38 22.13 -7.85 11.50
CA LEU A 38 22.24 -8.39 10.13
C LEU A 38 23.36 -7.71 9.31
N HIS A 39 23.56 -6.40 9.45
CA HIS A 39 24.69 -5.70 8.82
C HIS A 39 26.06 -6.07 9.43
N GLN A 40 26.10 -6.54 10.69
CA GLN A 40 27.33 -6.99 11.34
C GLN A 40 27.69 -8.44 10.96
N GLN A 41 26.69 -9.31 10.76
CA GLN A 41 26.92 -10.69 10.28
C GLN A 41 27.29 -10.76 8.79
N ALA A 42 26.84 -9.81 7.96
CA ALA A 42 27.21 -9.76 6.54
C ALA A 42 28.68 -9.38 6.27
N ARG A 43 29.43 -8.90 7.29
CA ARG A 43 30.87 -8.59 7.16
C ARG A 43 31.82 -9.74 7.48
N LEU A 44 31.31 -10.90 7.92
CA LEU A 44 32.13 -12.04 8.35
C LEU A 44 32.22 -13.19 7.35
N TRP A 45 31.62 -13.06 6.17
CA TRP A 45 31.70 -14.07 5.10
C TRP A 45 32.24 -13.45 3.82
N LEU A 46 33.56 -13.28 3.76
CA LEU A 46 34.31 -13.12 2.52
C LEU A 46 35.42 -14.20 2.50
N PRO A 47 35.40 -15.17 1.58
CA PRO A 47 36.53 -16.06 1.41
C PRO A 47 37.70 -15.30 0.77
N ARG A 48 38.87 -15.41 1.41
CA ARG A 48 40.16 -15.05 0.82
C ARG A 48 40.52 -16.08 -0.24
N SER A 49 40.65 -15.66 -1.50
CA SER A 49 41.40 -16.39 -2.51
C SER A 49 42.50 -15.48 -3.06
N CYS A 50 43.75 -15.82 -2.75
CA CYS A 50 44.94 -15.30 -3.40
C CYS A 50 45.14 -16.03 -4.72
N SER A 51 45.31 -15.29 -5.82
CA SER A 51 46.24 -15.67 -6.89
C SER A 51 46.56 -14.46 -7.76
N SER A 52 47.85 -14.25 -7.94
CA SER A 52 48.56 -13.29 -8.77
C SER A 52 48.11 -13.24 -10.24
N SER A 53 48.13 -12.06 -10.87
CA SER A 53 49.12 -11.70 -11.92
C SER A 53 48.82 -10.35 -12.60
N SER A 54 49.91 -9.57 -12.76
CA SER A 54 50.24 -8.60 -13.82
C SER A 54 49.36 -7.39 -14.17
N MET A 55 50.05 -6.22 -14.15
CA MET A 55 49.89 -5.02 -15.00
C MET A 55 48.59 -4.22 -14.81
N SER A 56 48.56 -2.88 -14.79
CA SER A 56 49.51 -1.85 -15.19
C SER A 56 49.20 -0.58 -14.38
N THR A 57 50.26 0.13 -14.04
CA THR A 57 50.27 1.48 -13.47
C THR A 57 49.57 2.50 -14.37
N TRP A 58 48.58 3.22 -13.84
CA TRP A 58 48.20 4.55 -14.32
C TRP A 58 47.94 5.45 -13.11
N THR A 59 48.77 6.49 -12.99
CA THR A 59 48.71 7.58 -12.02
C THR A 59 47.59 8.58 -12.38
N PRO A 60 46.77 9.05 -11.43
CA PRO A 60 45.93 10.23 -11.65
C PRO A 60 46.73 11.52 -11.38
N PRO A 61 46.50 12.62 -12.13
CA PRO A 61 47.08 13.90 -11.78
C PRO A 61 46.29 14.59 -10.65
N VAL A 62 47.07 15.24 -9.81
CA VAL A 62 46.68 16.16 -8.75
C VAL A 62 46.12 17.45 -9.37
N VAL A 63 44.92 17.86 -8.94
CA VAL A 63 44.40 19.23 -9.06
C VAL A 63 43.79 19.57 -7.69
N SER A 64 44.56 20.20 -6.82
CA SER A 64 44.63 21.65 -6.60
C SER A 64 43.28 22.27 -6.25
N SER A 65 43.13 22.51 -4.95
CA SER A 65 42.14 23.32 -4.29
C SER A 65 42.17 24.77 -4.78
N ASN A 66 41.00 25.36 -5.00
CA ASN A 66 40.71 26.74 -4.61
C ASN A 66 39.21 26.92 -4.43
N GLY A 67 38.84 27.49 -3.29
CA GLY A 67 37.45 27.67 -2.88
C GLY A 67 36.78 28.87 -3.51
N CYS A 68 35.47 28.96 -3.30
CA CYS A 68 34.76 30.20 -3.05
C CYS A 68 33.44 29.86 -2.36
N GLY A 69 33.22 30.51 -1.23
CA GLY A 69 31.97 30.39 -0.47
C GLY A 69 30.82 31.04 -1.22
N VAL A 70 29.64 30.46 -1.05
CA VAL A 70 28.38 31.17 -1.29
C VAL A 70 27.45 30.88 -0.11
N HIS A 71 27.09 31.96 0.55
CA HIS A 71 26.02 32.10 1.51
C HIS A 71 24.71 31.48 0.99
N SER A 72 24.07 30.61 1.78
CA SER A 72 22.62 30.40 1.69
C SER A 72 22.00 30.49 3.09
N LYS A 73 21.48 31.69 3.36
CA LYS A 73 20.39 31.90 4.31
C LYS A 73 19.07 31.52 3.61
N MET A 74 18.06 31.20 4.42
CA MET A 74 16.63 30.97 4.11
C MET A 74 16.23 29.50 4.00
N ILE A 75 15.13 29.01 4.56
CA ILE A 75 14.07 29.58 5.41
C ILE A 75 13.55 28.39 6.22
N LEU A 76 13.54 28.51 7.55
CA LEU A 76 12.81 27.62 8.44
C LEU A 76 11.36 28.11 8.46
N ARG A 77 10.46 27.47 7.72
CA ARG A 77 9.01 27.73 7.85
C ARG A 77 8.43 26.74 8.86
N GLN A 78 8.30 27.21 10.09
CA GLN A 78 7.22 26.80 10.97
C GLN A 78 5.89 27.20 10.33
N ALA A 79 4.98 26.25 10.17
CA ALA A 79 3.56 26.51 10.08
C ALA A 79 2.88 25.71 11.20
N HIS A 80 2.55 26.42 12.26
CA HIS A 80 1.47 26.05 13.16
C HIS A 80 0.12 26.20 12.45
N SER A 81 -0.89 25.57 13.04
CA SER A 81 -2.32 25.72 12.78
C SER A 81 -2.89 24.68 11.82
N LEU A 82 -3.67 23.76 12.37
CA LEU A 82 -5.13 23.84 12.25
C LEU A 82 -5.78 22.95 13.31
N SER A 83 -6.23 23.61 14.37
CA SER A 83 -7.40 23.19 15.14
C SER A 83 -8.63 23.26 14.22
N SER A 84 -9.28 22.14 13.97
CA SER A 84 -10.69 22.07 13.55
C SER A 84 -11.16 20.61 13.60
N ILE A 85 -11.46 20.13 14.80
CA ILE A 85 -12.32 18.97 14.98
C ILE A 85 -13.74 19.46 14.66
N LYS A 86 -14.12 19.39 13.38
CA LYS A 86 -15.53 19.51 12.99
C LYS A 86 -16.23 18.20 13.35
N LYS A 87 -17.31 18.36 14.11
CA LYS A 87 -18.33 17.34 14.44
C LYS A 87 -18.63 16.48 13.21
N LEU A 88 -18.43 15.17 13.35
CA LEU A 88 -19.07 14.20 12.47
C LEU A 88 -20.49 13.95 12.99
N ASP A 89 -21.47 14.47 12.26
CA ASP A 89 -22.86 14.05 12.36
C ASP A 89 -22.98 12.63 11.84
N THR A 90 -23.10 11.66 12.75
CA THR A 90 -23.47 10.28 12.41
C THR A 90 -24.99 10.21 12.27
N ARG A 91 -25.52 10.64 11.12
CA ARG A 91 -26.88 10.26 10.69
C ARG A 91 -26.78 8.95 9.91
N SER A 92 -26.99 7.85 10.64
CA SER A 92 -27.37 6.56 10.08
C SER A 92 -28.54 6.03 10.90
N VAL A 93 -29.74 6.43 10.49
CA VAL A 93 -31.01 5.83 10.93
C VAL A 93 -31.06 4.42 10.33
N ALA A 94 -30.60 3.44 11.09
CA ALA A 94 -31.02 2.06 10.87
C ALA A 94 -32.33 1.88 11.64
N THR A 95 -33.44 1.95 10.90
CA THR A 95 -34.77 1.57 11.36
C THR A 95 -34.75 0.11 11.79
N THR A 96 -34.54 -0.15 13.08
CA THR A 96 -34.79 -1.47 13.67
C THR A 96 -36.29 -1.69 13.68
N ARG A 97 -36.80 -2.39 12.67
CA ARG A 97 -38.13 -3.02 12.75
C ARG A 97 -38.12 -3.94 13.96
N TYR A 98 -38.98 -3.65 14.92
CA TYR A 98 -39.36 -4.55 16.00
C TYR A 98 -39.80 -5.89 15.39
N LEU A 99 -39.00 -6.95 15.56
CA LEU A 99 -39.48 -8.31 15.49
C LEU A 99 -39.94 -8.69 16.89
N SER A 100 -41.25 -8.52 17.12
CA SER A 100 -41.95 -9.12 18.25
C SER A 100 -42.21 -10.59 17.92
N THR A 101 -41.29 -11.49 18.26
CA THR A 101 -41.64 -12.91 18.41
C THR A 101 -42.13 -13.13 19.82
N ALA A 102 -43.44 -12.89 20.01
CA ALA A 102 -44.17 -13.36 21.17
C ALA A 102 -44.38 -14.87 21.03
N THR A 103 -43.53 -15.66 21.69
CA THR A 103 -43.89 -17.04 22.07
C THR A 103 -44.64 -16.95 23.39
N ALA A 104 -45.96 -16.83 23.30
CA ALA A 104 -46.86 -17.07 24.40
C ALA A 104 -47.34 -18.52 24.31
N ASP A 105 -46.87 -19.37 25.20
CA ASP A 105 -47.59 -20.59 25.58
C ASP A 105 -47.81 -20.58 27.09
N SER A 106 -49.08 -20.63 27.45
CA SER A 106 -49.62 -20.55 28.80
C SER A 106 -49.89 -21.93 29.39
N ALA A 107 -49.57 -22.12 30.67
CA ALA A 107 -50.27 -22.97 31.65
C ALA A 107 -49.42 -23.01 32.94
N LYS A 108 -49.87 -22.86 34.18
CA LYS A 108 -51.18 -22.77 34.83
C LYS A 108 -50.88 -22.53 36.33
N GLY A 109 -51.56 -21.62 37.04
CA GLY A 109 -51.53 -21.58 38.51
C GLY A 109 -51.71 -20.21 39.20
N ASP A 110 -52.92 -19.99 39.72
CA ASP A 110 -53.31 -19.25 40.94
C ASP A 110 -52.89 -17.78 41.19
N ASN A 111 -53.85 -16.90 40.90
CA ASN A 111 -54.49 -15.95 41.83
C ASN A 111 -53.67 -15.43 43.03
N LYS A 112 -52.99 -14.29 42.86
CA LYS A 112 -52.86 -13.24 43.89
C LYS A 112 -52.51 -11.90 43.26
N LYS A 113 -53.31 -10.87 43.58
CA LYS A 113 -52.99 -9.46 43.32
C LYS A 113 -51.57 -9.15 43.76
N ASN A 114 -50.70 -8.87 42.81
CA ASN A 114 -49.51 -8.04 42.97
C ASN A 114 -49.21 -7.50 41.56
N ASP A 115 -49.22 -6.18 41.43
CA ASP A 115 -48.67 -5.48 40.27
C ASP A 115 -47.15 -5.71 40.27
N SER A 116 -46.72 -6.93 39.92
CA SER A 116 -45.33 -7.29 39.77
C SER A 116 -44.86 -6.73 38.43
N ASN A 117 -44.13 -5.63 38.53
CA ASN A 117 -43.52 -4.90 37.43
C ASN A 117 -42.69 -5.84 36.53
N ILE A 118 -43.29 -6.34 35.46
CA ILE A 118 -42.65 -7.11 34.37
C ILE A 118 -41.36 -6.45 33.89
N PHE A 119 -41.25 -5.12 34.00
CA PHE A 119 -40.06 -4.36 33.67
C PHE A 119 -38.90 -4.54 34.64
N LEU A 120 -39.14 -4.70 35.96
CA LEU A 120 -38.08 -4.90 36.95
C LEU A 120 -37.51 -6.32 36.90
N ASP A 121 -38.36 -7.32 36.69
CA ASP A 121 -37.93 -8.72 36.60
C ASP A 121 -37.17 -9.02 35.30
N ASN A 122 -37.43 -8.28 34.23
CA ASN A 122 -36.70 -8.38 32.96
C ASN A 122 -35.58 -7.34 32.80
N LEU A 123 -35.42 -6.41 33.75
CA LEU A 123 -34.41 -5.33 33.67
C LEU A 123 -32.99 -5.90 33.59
N GLY A 124 -32.72 -6.93 34.41
CA GLY A 124 -31.43 -7.62 34.42
C GLY A 124 -31.13 -8.29 33.08
N THR A 125 -32.09 -9.01 32.50
CA THR A 125 -31.94 -9.69 31.21
C THR A 125 -31.73 -8.69 30.09
N ILE A 126 -32.53 -7.62 30.03
CA ILE A 126 -32.38 -6.56 29.00
C ILE A 126 -31.01 -5.89 29.12
N PHE A 127 -30.58 -5.53 30.32
CA PHE A 127 -29.28 -4.90 30.55
C PHE A 127 -28.11 -5.81 30.16
N LEU A 128 -28.15 -7.09 30.57
CA LEU A 128 -27.15 -8.08 30.19
C LEU A 128 -27.14 -8.33 28.67
N THR A 129 -28.30 -8.31 28.01
CA THR A 129 -28.39 -8.48 26.55
C THR A 129 -27.76 -7.28 25.83
N VAL A 130 -28.05 -6.06 26.26
CA VAL A 130 -27.46 -4.84 25.68
C VAL A 130 -25.95 -4.82 25.88
N ILE A 131 -25.46 -5.14 27.08
CA ILE A 131 -24.01 -5.24 27.33
C ILE A 131 -23.39 -6.35 26.49
N GLY A 132 -24.04 -7.51 26.39
CA GLY A 132 -23.59 -8.62 25.55
C GLY A 132 -23.44 -8.23 24.08
N LEU A 133 -24.40 -7.49 23.52
CA LEU A 133 -24.34 -6.97 22.15
C LEU A 133 -23.19 -5.96 21.97
N VAL A 134 -22.96 -5.08 22.95
CA VAL A 134 -21.84 -4.12 22.91
C VAL A 134 -20.51 -4.84 22.94
N ILE A 135 -20.33 -5.80 23.87
CA ILE A 135 -19.10 -6.60 23.97
C ILE A 135 -18.87 -7.39 22.66
N ALA A 136 -19.90 -8.05 22.13
CA ALA A 136 -19.82 -8.78 20.87
C ALA A 136 -19.42 -7.86 19.70
N SER A 137 -20.00 -6.65 19.64
CA SER A 137 -19.65 -5.63 18.64
C SER A 137 -18.19 -5.17 18.77
N LEU A 138 -17.70 -4.96 19.99
CA LEU A 138 -16.31 -4.56 20.24
C LEU A 138 -15.33 -5.67 19.87
N VAL A 139 -15.61 -6.91 20.28
CA VAL A 139 -14.80 -8.11 19.95
C VAL A 139 -14.72 -8.27 18.43
N ARG A 140 -15.86 -8.18 17.74
CA ARG A 140 -15.93 -8.23 16.28
C ARG A 140 -15.09 -7.13 15.64
N SER A 141 -15.20 -5.89 16.14
CA SER A 141 -14.43 -4.75 15.62
C SER A 141 -12.93 -4.93 15.83
N PHE A 142 -12.52 -5.45 16.99
CA PHE A 142 -11.12 -5.71 17.32
C PHE A 142 -10.52 -6.78 16.41
N TYR A 143 -11.16 -7.95 16.28
CA TYR A 143 -10.66 -9.00 15.39
C TYR A 143 -10.69 -8.59 13.92
N GLY A 144 -11.69 -7.78 13.51
CA GLY A 144 -11.76 -7.22 12.16
C GLY A 144 -10.57 -6.30 11.85
N SER A 145 -10.23 -5.38 12.75
CA SER A 145 -9.08 -4.48 12.54
C SER A 145 -7.74 -5.22 12.61
N THR A 146 -7.60 -6.20 13.50
CA THR A 146 -6.38 -7.03 13.56
C THR A 146 -6.15 -7.79 12.27
N ARG A 147 -7.18 -8.42 11.68
CA ARG A 147 -7.05 -9.15 10.41
C ARG A 147 -6.73 -8.22 9.24
N LYS A 148 -7.40 -7.06 9.18
CA LYS A 148 -7.10 -6.03 8.18
C LYS A 148 -5.64 -5.60 8.25
N ASN A 149 -5.16 -5.29 9.45
CA ASN A 149 -3.78 -4.84 9.67
C ASN A 149 -2.76 -5.95 9.39
N ALA A 150 -3.06 -7.20 9.75
CA ALA A 150 -2.19 -8.34 9.44
C ALA A 150 -2.02 -8.52 7.93
N LEU A 151 -3.12 -8.45 7.17
CA LEU A 151 -3.06 -8.51 5.71
C LEU A 151 -2.30 -7.31 5.13
N ARG A 152 -2.54 -6.09 5.63
CA ARG A 152 -1.77 -4.91 5.22
C ARG A 152 -0.28 -5.12 5.44
N SER A 153 0.13 -5.60 6.61
CA SER A 153 1.54 -5.86 6.91
C SER A 153 2.14 -6.93 6.00
N GLN A 154 1.39 -7.97 5.64
CA GLN A 154 1.84 -8.96 4.65
C GLN A 154 2.04 -8.35 3.26
N LEU A 155 1.14 -7.47 2.83
CA LEU A 155 1.28 -6.75 1.55
C LEU A 155 2.46 -5.77 1.56
N GLU A 156 2.70 -5.12 2.70
CA GLU A 156 3.84 -4.22 2.91
C GLU A 156 5.16 -4.98 2.88
N GLU A 157 5.24 -6.15 3.53
CA GLU A 157 6.43 -7.02 3.50
C GLU A 157 6.67 -7.64 2.13
N ALA A 158 5.62 -7.88 1.34
CA ALA A 158 5.71 -8.40 -0.02
C ALA A 158 5.98 -7.32 -1.08
N ALA A 159 5.86 -6.03 -0.74
CA ALA A 159 6.04 -4.94 -1.69
C ALA A 159 7.50 -4.87 -2.16
N ALA A 160 7.70 -4.66 -3.46
CA ALA A 160 9.03 -4.58 -4.03
C ALA A 160 9.77 -3.31 -3.58
N LEU A 161 9.06 -2.20 -3.42
CA LEU A 161 9.60 -0.89 -3.08
C LEU A 161 8.78 -0.24 -1.97
N ASP A 162 9.47 0.45 -1.06
CA ASP A 162 8.84 1.36 -0.12
C ASP A 162 8.38 2.63 -0.86
N PRO A 163 7.29 3.30 -0.43
CA PRO A 163 6.84 4.55 -1.04
C PRO A 163 7.94 5.64 -1.12
N VAL A 164 8.81 5.69 -0.10
CA VAL A 164 9.93 6.64 -0.06
C VAL A 164 10.96 6.34 -1.15
N GLU A 165 11.26 5.06 -1.43
CA GLU A 165 12.19 4.68 -2.49
C GLU A 165 11.64 5.01 -3.88
N VAL A 166 10.31 4.92 -4.06
CA VAL A 166 9.65 5.34 -5.31
C VAL A 166 9.82 6.85 -5.52
N ASP A 167 9.69 7.64 -4.46
CA ASP A 167 9.90 9.09 -4.54
C ASP A 167 11.38 9.42 -4.79
N ASP A 168 12.31 8.77 -4.10
CA ASP A 168 13.76 8.92 -4.32
C ASP A 168 14.13 8.60 -5.78
N LEU A 169 13.56 7.53 -6.34
CA LEU A 169 13.74 7.16 -7.74
C LEU A 169 13.27 8.26 -8.69
N ARG A 170 12.12 8.90 -8.43
CA ARG A 170 11.62 10.00 -9.27
C ARG A 170 12.49 11.25 -9.14
N PHE A 171 12.86 11.62 -7.91
CA PHE A 171 13.67 12.81 -7.67
C PHE A 171 15.08 12.70 -8.25
N ALA A 172 15.67 11.49 -8.26
CA ALA A 172 16.96 11.23 -8.89
C ALA A 172 16.93 11.34 -10.43
N ASN A 173 15.77 11.34 -11.06
CA ASN A 173 15.63 11.32 -12.52
C ASN A 173 14.90 12.55 -13.10
N PRO A 174 15.37 13.79 -12.85
CA PRO A 174 14.70 15.00 -13.34
C PRO A 174 14.74 15.14 -14.87
N PHE A 175 15.74 14.53 -15.52
CA PHE A 175 15.88 14.53 -16.98
C PHE A 175 14.90 13.58 -17.67
N PHE A 176 14.34 12.62 -16.93
CA PHE A 176 13.41 11.63 -17.44
C PHE A 176 11.98 12.22 -17.50
N SER A 177 11.80 13.15 -18.45
CA SER A 177 10.55 13.87 -18.67
C SER A 177 9.53 13.07 -19.49
N VAL A 178 8.27 13.53 -19.44
CA VAL A 178 7.14 12.97 -20.21
C VAL A 178 7.47 12.85 -21.71
N ASN A 179 8.13 13.85 -22.30
CA ASN A 179 8.47 13.84 -23.73
C ASN A 179 9.51 12.78 -24.08
N VAL A 180 10.50 12.57 -23.21
CA VAL A 180 11.49 11.49 -23.36
C VAL A 180 10.79 10.15 -23.27
N PHE A 181 9.89 10.00 -22.29
CA PHE A 181 9.11 8.78 -22.11
C PHE A 181 8.24 8.45 -23.33
N ARG A 182 7.56 9.44 -23.92
CA ARG A 182 6.76 9.25 -25.15
C ARG A 182 7.59 8.74 -26.32
N SER A 183 8.77 9.32 -26.55
CA SER A 183 9.68 8.84 -27.59
C SER A 183 10.08 7.39 -27.32
N LEU A 184 10.37 7.05 -26.07
CA LEU A 184 10.71 5.68 -25.68
C LEU A 184 9.57 4.70 -25.91
N ILE A 185 8.32 5.06 -25.63
CA ILE A 185 7.17 4.18 -25.90
C ILE A 185 7.14 3.79 -27.38
N ALA A 186 7.23 4.78 -28.29
CA ALA A 186 7.21 4.55 -29.72
C ALA A 186 8.38 3.66 -30.17
N ASP A 187 9.59 3.97 -29.71
CA ASP A 187 10.81 3.26 -30.10
C ASP A 187 10.87 1.83 -29.54
N VAL A 188 10.50 1.62 -28.27
CA VAL A 188 10.47 0.30 -27.65
C VAL A 188 9.43 -0.58 -28.33
N ARG A 189 8.24 -0.06 -28.63
CA ARG A 189 7.22 -0.82 -29.36
C ARG A 189 7.64 -1.15 -30.79
N GLN A 190 8.32 -0.22 -31.46
CA GLN A 190 8.89 -0.48 -32.78
C GLN A 190 9.94 -1.61 -32.73
N ALA A 191 10.73 -1.69 -31.65
CA ALA A 191 11.70 -2.76 -31.45
C ALA A 191 11.06 -4.12 -31.11
N TYR A 192 9.87 -4.13 -30.50
CA TYR A 192 9.16 -5.34 -30.06
C TYR A 192 7.74 -5.40 -30.61
N PRO A 193 7.56 -5.65 -31.92
CA PRO A 193 6.24 -5.66 -32.58
C PRO A 193 5.31 -6.79 -32.11
N THR A 194 5.86 -7.83 -31.47
CA THR A 194 5.09 -8.93 -30.87
C THR A 194 4.38 -8.50 -29.57
N GLY A 195 4.69 -7.33 -29.03
CA GLY A 195 4.18 -6.88 -27.73
C GLY A 195 4.76 -7.63 -26.53
N GLN A 196 5.76 -8.50 -26.74
CA GLN A 196 6.41 -9.25 -25.68
C GLN A 196 7.93 -9.11 -25.75
N ALA A 197 8.58 -8.98 -24.58
CA ALA A 197 10.02 -8.86 -24.47
C ALA A 197 10.51 -9.38 -23.11
N THR A 198 11.79 -9.77 -23.04
CA THR A 198 12.43 -10.01 -21.74
C THR A 198 12.83 -8.69 -21.11
N TYR A 199 12.82 -8.62 -19.77
CA TYR A 199 13.23 -7.42 -19.05
C TYR A 199 14.64 -6.94 -19.47
N THR A 200 15.59 -7.87 -19.59
CA THR A 200 16.97 -7.56 -19.96
C THR A 200 17.10 -6.94 -21.34
N ASP A 201 16.25 -7.34 -22.29
CA ASP A 201 16.28 -6.79 -23.64
C ASP A 201 15.67 -5.40 -23.66
N VAL A 202 14.55 -5.19 -22.95
CA VAL A 202 13.94 -3.86 -22.81
C VAL A 202 14.92 -2.88 -22.16
N VAL A 203 15.62 -3.26 -21.09
CA VAL A 203 16.61 -2.39 -20.42
C VAL A 203 17.76 -2.02 -21.37
N LYS A 204 18.27 -2.97 -22.17
CA LYS A 204 19.32 -2.69 -23.17
C LYS A 204 18.82 -1.68 -24.20
N THR A 205 17.62 -1.90 -24.73
CA THR A 205 16.99 -1.02 -25.73
C THR A 205 16.76 0.38 -25.16
N VAL A 206 16.17 0.49 -23.97
CA VAL A 206 15.95 1.78 -23.28
C VAL A 206 17.27 2.51 -23.03
N ARG A 207 18.31 1.81 -22.58
CA ARG A 207 19.64 2.40 -22.37
C ARG A 207 20.23 2.94 -23.67
N GLN A 208 20.16 2.17 -24.76
CA GLN A 208 20.65 2.60 -26.07
C GLN A 208 19.89 3.83 -26.58
N LEU A 209 18.57 3.87 -26.42
CA LEU A 209 17.73 4.98 -26.85
C LEU A 209 18.00 6.25 -26.02
N LEU A 210 18.14 6.13 -24.70
CA LEU A 210 18.48 7.24 -23.82
C LEU A 210 19.84 7.87 -24.17
N GLN A 211 20.84 7.03 -24.45
CA GLN A 211 22.19 7.49 -24.80
C GLN A 211 22.26 8.10 -26.20
N SER A 212 21.62 7.49 -27.19
CA SER A 212 21.71 7.91 -28.59
C SER A 212 20.86 9.14 -28.91
N LYS A 213 19.58 9.16 -28.49
CA LYS A 213 18.63 10.23 -28.86
C LYS A 213 18.62 11.38 -27.85
N HIS A 214 18.67 11.06 -26.56
CA HIS A 214 18.43 12.05 -25.51
C HIS A 214 19.71 12.49 -24.78
N LYS A 215 20.85 11.85 -25.06
CA LYS A 215 22.14 12.09 -24.38
C LYS A 215 22.05 11.93 -22.87
N ILE A 216 21.14 11.08 -22.40
CA ILE A 216 20.96 10.74 -20.98
C ILE A 216 21.81 9.49 -20.72
N PRO A 217 22.77 9.53 -19.77
CA PRO A 217 23.73 8.44 -19.59
C PRO A 217 23.05 7.15 -19.09
N THR A 218 22.19 7.27 -18.10
CA THR A 218 21.40 6.16 -17.52
C THR A 218 20.31 6.74 -16.60
N ILE A 219 19.33 5.91 -16.26
CA ILE A 219 18.39 6.17 -15.15
C ILE A 219 19.15 6.00 -13.84
N GLU A 220 19.14 7.03 -13.00
CA GLU A 220 19.69 6.98 -11.64
C GLU A 220 18.83 6.07 -10.76
N LEU A 221 19.46 5.37 -9.82
CA LEU A 221 18.79 4.36 -8.98
C LEU A 221 18.09 3.24 -9.77
N GLY A 222 18.55 2.93 -10.99
CA GLY A 222 17.96 1.89 -11.85
C GLY A 222 17.89 0.49 -11.22
N TYR A 223 18.71 0.20 -10.21
CA TYR A 223 18.63 -1.07 -9.46
C TYR A 223 17.29 -1.24 -8.71
N LEU A 224 16.57 -0.14 -8.41
CA LEU A 224 15.22 -0.20 -7.84
C LEU A 224 14.23 -0.75 -8.88
N LEU A 225 14.37 -0.38 -10.15
CA LEU A 225 13.59 -0.96 -11.25
C LEU A 225 13.92 -2.44 -11.43
N ASP A 226 15.19 -2.82 -11.32
CA ASP A 226 15.62 -4.22 -11.37
C ASP A 226 14.95 -5.03 -10.25
N ARG A 227 14.87 -4.47 -9.04
CA ARG A 227 14.22 -5.10 -7.88
C ARG A 227 12.73 -5.34 -8.11
N VAL A 228 12.03 -4.36 -8.67
CA VAL A 228 10.62 -4.50 -9.06
C VAL A 228 10.45 -5.56 -10.14
N ALA A 229 11.26 -5.53 -11.19
CA ALA A 229 11.17 -6.48 -12.28
C ALA A 229 11.39 -7.93 -11.82
N MET A 230 12.35 -8.15 -10.91
CA MET A 230 12.59 -9.47 -10.31
C MET A 230 11.40 -9.93 -9.45
N GLN A 231 10.83 -9.03 -8.64
CA GLN A 231 9.64 -9.36 -7.83
C GLN A 231 8.45 -9.73 -8.72
N VAL A 232 8.17 -8.93 -9.75
CA VAL A 232 7.07 -9.19 -10.68
C VAL A 232 7.28 -10.54 -11.39
N ALA A 233 8.50 -10.83 -11.86
CA ALA A 233 8.82 -12.11 -12.48
C ALA A 233 8.59 -13.30 -11.52
N GLN A 234 8.94 -13.13 -10.23
CA GLN A 234 8.73 -14.14 -9.19
C GLN A 234 7.24 -14.38 -8.92
N GLU A 235 6.43 -13.33 -8.83
CA GLU A 235 4.98 -13.43 -8.61
C GLU A 235 4.28 -14.17 -9.75
N THR A 236 4.70 -13.93 -10.99
CA THR A 236 4.15 -14.60 -12.17
C THR A 236 4.58 -16.07 -12.30
N GLN A 237 5.46 -16.59 -11.43
CA GLN A 237 6.09 -17.92 -11.50
C GLN A 237 6.82 -18.23 -12.82
N THR A 238 6.87 -17.27 -13.74
CA THR A 238 7.65 -17.34 -14.96
C THR A 238 9.12 -17.21 -14.60
N LYS A 239 9.96 -18.06 -15.19
CA LYS A 239 11.41 -17.88 -15.09
C LYS A 239 11.73 -16.47 -15.59
N SER A 240 12.67 -15.76 -14.94
CA SER A 240 13.08 -14.40 -15.34
C SER A 240 13.51 -14.27 -16.82
N SER A 241 13.75 -15.38 -17.51
CA SER A 241 14.06 -15.47 -18.94
C SER A 241 12.85 -15.49 -19.87
N GLU A 242 11.64 -15.63 -19.36
CA GLU A 242 10.44 -15.71 -20.20
C GLU A 242 9.97 -14.32 -20.65
N PRO A 243 9.51 -14.19 -21.91
CA PRO A 243 9.05 -12.93 -22.44
C PRO A 243 7.72 -12.54 -21.76
N GLN A 244 7.63 -11.29 -21.31
CA GLN A 244 6.42 -10.70 -20.73
C GLN A 244 5.95 -9.52 -21.56
N SER A 245 4.73 -9.03 -21.27
CA SER A 245 4.14 -7.89 -21.96
C SER A 245 5.07 -6.67 -21.91
N VAL A 246 5.33 -6.05 -23.07
CA VAL A 246 6.08 -4.78 -23.15
C VAL A 246 5.39 -3.70 -22.33
N THR A 247 4.05 -3.73 -22.26
CA THR A 247 3.26 -2.79 -21.45
C THR A 247 3.58 -2.89 -19.97
N LEU A 248 3.78 -4.10 -19.44
CA LEU A 248 4.25 -4.27 -18.06
C LEU A 248 5.61 -3.60 -17.86
N TRP A 249 6.56 -3.81 -18.77
CA TRP A 249 7.90 -3.20 -18.63
C TRP A 249 7.88 -1.68 -18.76
N LEU A 250 7.00 -1.12 -19.58
CA LEU A 250 6.76 0.32 -19.66
C LEU A 250 6.11 0.85 -18.37
N VAL A 251 5.21 0.11 -17.73
CA VAL A 251 4.65 0.46 -16.42
C VAL A 251 5.69 0.38 -15.29
N VAL A 252 6.61 -0.58 -15.35
CA VAL A 252 7.78 -0.59 -14.44
C VAL A 252 8.63 0.65 -14.67
N LEU A 253 8.93 0.98 -15.93
CA LEU A 253 9.73 2.15 -16.27
C LEU A 253 9.08 3.48 -15.85
N SER A 254 7.73 3.54 -15.83
CA SER A 254 7.01 4.75 -15.38
C SER A 254 7.20 5.06 -13.89
N LEU A 255 7.76 4.13 -13.09
CA LEU A 255 8.15 4.42 -11.70
C LEU A 255 9.19 5.55 -11.63
N ALA A 256 10.13 5.57 -12.57
CA ALA A 256 11.20 6.58 -12.62
C ALA A 256 10.76 7.91 -13.26
N LEU A 257 9.55 7.98 -13.82
CA LEU A 257 9.03 9.17 -14.48
C LEU A 257 8.74 10.28 -13.46
N ASN A 258 9.56 11.33 -13.50
CA ASN A 258 9.35 12.53 -12.69
C ASN A 258 8.34 13.46 -13.36
N ALA A 259 7.06 13.16 -13.17
CA ALA A 259 5.96 13.94 -13.74
C ALA A 259 4.79 14.05 -12.75
N PRO A 260 4.00 15.13 -12.83
CA PRO A 260 2.78 15.24 -12.02
C PRO A 260 1.79 14.12 -12.40
N VAL A 261 0.92 13.73 -11.46
CA VAL A 261 -0.01 12.61 -11.66
C VAL A 261 -0.85 12.70 -12.94
N PRO A 262 -1.45 13.85 -13.32
CA PRO A 262 -2.19 13.95 -14.58
C PRO A 262 -1.38 13.51 -15.80
N ASP A 263 -0.10 13.84 -15.85
CA ASP A 263 0.77 13.48 -16.97
C ASP A 263 1.19 12.01 -16.92
N ARG A 264 1.36 11.44 -15.72
CA ARG A 264 1.58 9.99 -15.57
C ARG A 264 0.36 9.20 -16.03
N ILE A 265 -0.85 9.63 -15.68
CA ILE A 265 -2.10 9.01 -16.15
C ILE A 265 -2.18 9.07 -17.68
N ARG A 266 -1.87 10.22 -18.29
CA ARG A 266 -1.80 10.37 -19.76
C ARG A 266 -0.83 9.37 -20.38
N ILE A 267 0.36 9.24 -19.82
CA ILE A 267 1.36 8.29 -20.31
C ILE A 267 0.87 6.84 -20.20
N LEU A 268 0.24 6.46 -19.08
CA LEU A 268 -0.34 5.12 -18.95
C LEU A 268 -1.47 4.86 -19.97
N TYR A 269 -2.29 5.88 -20.25
CA TYR A 269 -3.30 5.81 -21.31
C TYR A 269 -2.65 5.60 -22.69
N GLU A 270 -1.65 6.42 -23.04
CA GLU A 270 -0.90 6.34 -24.30
C GLU A 270 -0.23 4.96 -24.48
N ILE A 271 0.30 4.36 -23.40
CA ILE A 271 0.84 3.00 -23.43
C ILE A 271 -0.27 2.01 -23.86
N MET A 272 -1.45 2.05 -23.25
CA MET A 272 -2.55 1.11 -23.58
C MET A 272 -3.14 1.36 -24.98
N GLU A 273 -3.23 2.63 -25.37
CA GLU A 273 -3.75 3.07 -26.66
C GLU A 273 -2.88 2.54 -27.80
N THR A 274 -1.56 2.62 -27.64
CA THR A 274 -0.62 2.12 -28.65
C THR A 274 -0.69 0.59 -28.81
N ASP A 275 -1.19 -0.16 -27.81
CA ASP A 275 -1.48 -1.60 -27.96
C ASP A 275 -2.74 -1.88 -28.78
N SER A 276 -3.65 -0.90 -28.94
CA SER A 276 -4.92 -1.10 -29.67
C SER A 276 -4.78 -0.84 -31.17
N ASN A 277 -3.79 -0.03 -31.56
CA ASN A 277 -3.66 0.48 -32.92
C ASN A 277 -3.15 -0.55 -33.96
N THR A 278 -2.96 -1.82 -33.59
CA THR A 278 -2.64 -2.89 -34.54
C THR A 278 -3.74 -3.15 -35.58
N ASP A 279 -5.00 -2.82 -35.28
CA ASP A 279 -6.16 -3.17 -36.13
C ASP A 279 -6.80 -1.99 -36.89
N GLY A 280 -6.18 -0.79 -36.86
CA GLY A 280 -6.67 0.39 -37.60
C GLY A 280 -8.05 0.92 -37.16
N SER A 281 -8.62 0.38 -36.09
CA SER A 281 -9.85 0.85 -35.47
C SER A 281 -9.58 2.04 -34.54
N ALA A 282 -10.60 2.88 -34.33
CA ALA A 282 -10.49 4.10 -33.55
C ALA A 282 -9.82 3.86 -32.18
N SER A 283 -8.84 4.70 -31.88
CA SER A 283 -7.96 4.71 -30.71
C SER A 283 -8.74 4.67 -29.39
N THR A 284 -9.12 3.47 -28.97
CA THR A 284 -9.97 3.27 -27.80
C THR A 284 -9.36 2.19 -26.92
N VAL A 285 -9.34 2.48 -25.61
CA VAL A 285 -8.80 1.58 -24.59
C VAL A 285 -9.96 0.75 -24.06
N THR A 286 -9.82 -0.58 -24.14
CA THR A 286 -10.84 -1.48 -23.62
C THR A 286 -10.77 -1.60 -22.10
N LEU A 287 -11.90 -1.88 -21.46
CA LEU A 287 -11.95 -2.12 -20.01
C LEU A 287 -11.00 -3.23 -19.55
N LEU A 288 -10.78 -4.26 -20.38
CA LEU A 288 -9.83 -5.34 -20.08
C LEU A 288 -8.39 -4.81 -19.93
N LYS A 289 -7.96 -3.91 -20.82
CA LYS A 289 -6.62 -3.29 -20.72
C LYS A 289 -6.46 -2.43 -19.47
N VAL A 290 -7.53 -1.74 -19.05
CA VAL A 290 -7.52 -0.98 -17.81
C VAL A 290 -7.36 -1.91 -16.60
N ARG A 291 -7.99 -3.08 -16.61
CA ARG A 291 -7.82 -4.09 -15.56
C ARG A 291 -6.39 -4.64 -15.53
N ASP A 292 -5.83 -4.97 -16.70
CA ASP A 292 -4.44 -5.42 -16.80
C ASP A 292 -3.47 -4.35 -16.29
N LEU A 293 -3.69 -3.08 -16.66
CA LEU A 293 -2.91 -1.95 -16.17
C LEU A 293 -2.99 -1.82 -14.64
N VAL A 294 -4.20 -1.91 -14.05
CA VAL A 294 -4.36 -1.87 -12.59
C VAL A 294 -3.63 -3.05 -11.94
N GLY A 295 -3.65 -4.23 -12.55
CA GLY A 295 -2.86 -5.38 -12.11
C GLY A 295 -1.35 -5.10 -12.15
N TYR A 296 -0.84 -4.46 -13.20
CA TYR A 296 0.55 -4.04 -13.29
C TYR A 296 0.90 -2.97 -12.25
N LEU A 297 0.01 -2.02 -11.98
CA LEU A 297 0.22 -1.03 -10.91
C LEU A 297 0.23 -1.66 -9.52
N GLN A 298 -0.59 -2.70 -9.30
CA GLN A 298 -0.57 -3.48 -8.07
C GLN A 298 0.73 -4.26 -7.87
N SER A 299 1.21 -4.96 -8.90
CA SER A 299 2.45 -5.75 -8.82
C SER A 299 3.70 -4.88 -8.72
N THR A 300 3.67 -3.69 -9.32
CA THR A 300 4.77 -2.72 -9.26
C THR A 300 4.74 -1.79 -8.04
N SER A 301 3.86 -2.06 -7.05
CA SER A 301 3.73 -1.27 -5.81
C SER A 301 3.42 0.22 -6.05
N GLN A 302 2.69 0.54 -7.13
CA GLN A 302 2.30 1.92 -7.47
C GLN A 302 0.95 2.33 -6.87
N LEU A 303 0.19 1.39 -6.33
CA LEU A 303 -1.07 1.64 -5.62
C LEU A 303 -0.86 1.68 -4.11
N VAL A 304 -1.67 2.47 -3.41
CA VAL A 304 -1.67 2.50 -1.94
C VAL A 304 -2.10 1.13 -1.40
N LEU A 305 -1.42 0.63 -0.37
CA LEU A 305 -1.71 -0.69 0.19
C LEU A 305 -3.09 -0.78 0.86
N ASP A 306 -3.53 0.30 1.53
CA ASP A 306 -4.82 0.31 2.24
C ASP A 306 -6.02 0.10 1.33
N THR A 307 -5.97 0.62 0.11
CA THR A 307 -7.07 0.57 -0.84
C THR A 307 -7.19 -0.82 -1.48
N GLN A 308 -6.13 -1.61 -1.43
CA GLN A 308 -6.10 -2.99 -1.90
C GLN A 308 -6.67 -4.00 -0.88
N VAL A 309 -6.95 -3.59 0.36
CA VAL A 309 -7.48 -4.51 1.39
C VAL A 309 -9.01 -4.46 1.41
N ILE A 310 -9.63 -5.39 0.69
CA ILE A 310 -11.09 -5.43 0.47
C ILE A 310 -11.75 -6.42 1.46
N PRO A 311 -12.89 -6.06 2.08
CA PRO A 311 -13.68 -7.00 2.86
C PRO A 311 -14.27 -8.09 1.96
N THR A 312 -14.12 -9.35 2.34
CA THR A 312 -14.75 -10.47 1.63
C THR A 312 -16.27 -10.43 1.84
N GLU A 313 -17.03 -10.25 0.74
CA GLU A 313 -18.49 -10.09 0.80
C GLU A 313 -19.20 -11.33 1.37
N SER A 314 -18.73 -12.52 1.03
CA SER A 314 -19.30 -13.80 1.45
C SER A 314 -19.11 -14.09 2.94
N GLN A 315 -18.13 -13.45 3.60
CA GLN A 315 -17.77 -13.72 4.99
C GLN A 315 -17.84 -12.45 5.84
N LYS A 316 -19.08 -11.95 6.00
CA LYS A 316 -19.34 -10.81 6.88
C LYS A 316 -19.46 -11.22 8.36
N TYR A 317 -20.04 -12.37 8.70
CA TYR A 317 -20.32 -12.79 10.09
C TYR A 317 -19.67 -14.15 10.43
N PRO A 318 -19.17 -14.39 11.67
CA PRO A 318 -19.12 -13.50 12.85
C PRO A 318 -17.93 -12.53 12.88
N ILE A 319 -16.87 -12.80 12.12
CA ILE A 319 -15.69 -11.93 11.97
C ILE A 319 -15.53 -11.62 10.49
N GLN A 320 -15.39 -10.35 10.15
CA GLN A 320 -15.14 -9.91 8.78
C GLN A 320 -13.79 -10.46 8.29
N ALA A 321 -13.79 -11.17 7.17
CA ALA A 321 -12.57 -11.53 6.47
C ALA A 321 -12.17 -10.43 5.48
N TYR A 322 -10.88 -10.33 5.21
CA TYR A 322 -10.29 -9.41 4.25
C TYR A 322 -9.37 -10.19 3.32
N HIS A 323 -9.24 -9.72 2.10
CA HIS A 323 -8.35 -10.28 1.08
C HIS A 323 -7.74 -9.14 0.26
N ARG A 324 -6.69 -9.45 -0.50
CA ARG A 324 -6.13 -8.52 -1.48
C ARG A 324 -7.11 -8.44 -2.65
N GLY A 325 -7.60 -7.24 -2.94
CA GLY A 325 -8.49 -6.99 -4.06
C GLY A 325 -7.84 -7.35 -5.38
N THR A 326 -8.57 -8.09 -6.20
CA THR A 326 -8.18 -8.38 -7.58
C THR A 326 -8.33 -7.12 -8.45
N PRO A 327 -7.62 -7.02 -9.60
CA PRO A 327 -7.78 -5.87 -10.50
C PRO A 327 -9.24 -5.65 -10.93
N ASP A 328 -10.00 -6.74 -11.12
CA ASP A 328 -11.43 -6.69 -11.42
C ASP A 328 -12.26 -6.06 -10.30
N GLU A 329 -11.96 -6.39 -9.04
CA GLU A 329 -12.65 -5.82 -7.88
C GLU A 329 -12.28 -4.35 -7.65
N LEU A 330 -11.03 -3.97 -7.93
CA LEU A 330 -10.58 -2.58 -7.75
C LEU A 330 -11.15 -1.63 -8.80
N VAL A 331 -11.31 -2.11 -10.05
CA VAL A 331 -11.87 -1.31 -11.16
C VAL A 331 -13.38 -1.20 -11.08
N ARG A 332 -14.07 -2.05 -10.30
CA ARG A 332 -15.52 -1.94 -10.05
C ARG A 332 -15.82 -0.65 -9.30
N TRP A 333 -16.31 0.34 -10.04
CA TRP A 333 -16.73 1.63 -9.51
C TRP A 333 -18.14 1.53 -8.91
N ASP A 334 -18.30 1.94 -7.65
CA ASP A 334 -19.49 1.78 -6.82
C ASP A 334 -20.78 2.51 -7.30
N GLY A 335 -20.77 3.19 -8.46
CA GLY A 335 -21.83 4.15 -8.78
C GLY A 335 -22.26 4.31 -10.24
N GLY A 336 -21.72 3.54 -11.19
CA GLY A 336 -22.11 3.68 -12.59
C GLY A 336 -21.41 2.61 -13.42
N GLY A 337 -22.17 1.91 -14.26
CA GLY A 337 -21.60 0.91 -15.17
C GLY A 337 -20.48 1.55 -15.98
N LEU A 338 -19.26 1.04 -15.84
CA LEU A 338 -18.14 1.49 -16.65
C LEU A 338 -18.44 1.07 -18.10
N HIS A 339 -18.64 2.05 -18.97
CA HIS A 339 -18.89 1.81 -20.37
C HIS A 339 -17.57 1.52 -21.09
N ASP A 340 -17.57 0.51 -21.95
CA ASP A 340 -16.50 0.23 -22.89
C ASP A 340 -16.86 0.92 -24.21
N PRO A 341 -15.99 1.74 -24.84
CA PRO A 341 -14.59 2.00 -24.51
C PRO A 341 -14.34 2.99 -23.36
N VAL A 342 -13.16 2.89 -22.74
CA VAL A 342 -12.71 3.79 -21.66
C VAL A 342 -11.88 4.95 -22.25
N ASP A 343 -12.33 6.17 -21.99
CA ASP A 343 -11.58 7.39 -22.32
C ASP A 343 -10.58 7.78 -21.22
N ILE A 344 -9.78 8.82 -21.48
CA ILE A 344 -8.75 9.25 -20.54
C ILE A 344 -9.34 9.80 -19.22
N ASP A 345 -10.51 10.44 -19.28
CA ASP A 345 -11.16 11.01 -18.11
C ASP A 345 -11.74 9.91 -17.21
N ALA A 346 -12.32 8.86 -17.80
CA ALA A 346 -12.74 7.66 -17.11
C ALA A 346 -11.55 6.91 -16.50
N LEU A 347 -10.43 6.76 -17.22
CA LEU A 347 -9.21 6.19 -16.64
C LEU A 347 -8.71 7.03 -15.46
N ALA A 348 -8.69 8.36 -15.58
CA ALA A 348 -8.28 9.24 -14.50
C ALA A 348 -9.20 9.12 -13.28
N ALA A 349 -10.51 9.00 -13.50
CA ALA A 349 -11.48 8.77 -12.44
C ALA A 349 -11.26 7.40 -11.74
N ILE A 350 -10.97 6.35 -12.51
CA ILE A 350 -10.64 5.01 -11.97
C ILE A 350 -9.37 5.07 -11.14
N LEU A 351 -8.28 5.64 -11.65
CA LEU A 351 -6.99 5.68 -10.94
C LEU A 351 -7.02 6.55 -9.68
N ARG A 352 -7.88 7.59 -9.64
CA ARG A 352 -8.12 8.45 -8.47
C ARG A 352 -9.26 7.98 -7.57
N SER A 353 -9.85 6.82 -7.88
CA SER A 353 -10.90 6.24 -7.05
C SER A 353 -10.37 5.89 -5.66
N LYS A 354 -11.28 5.74 -4.69
CA LYS A 354 -10.93 5.25 -3.36
C LYS A 354 -10.48 3.79 -3.35
N SER A 355 -10.85 3.00 -4.36
CA SER A 355 -10.45 1.60 -4.50
C SER A 355 -9.05 1.46 -5.10
N VAL A 356 -8.70 2.26 -6.12
CA VAL A 356 -7.38 2.16 -6.78
C VAL A 356 -6.35 3.07 -6.11
N CYS A 357 -6.66 4.35 -5.92
CA CYS A 357 -5.79 5.39 -5.34
C CYS A 357 -4.32 5.28 -5.79
N ALA A 358 -4.07 5.47 -7.08
CA ALA A 358 -2.72 5.42 -7.64
C ALA A 358 -1.84 6.54 -7.05
N TRP A 359 -0.64 6.17 -6.57
CA TRP A 359 0.34 7.09 -5.97
C TRP A 359 -0.18 7.94 -4.80
N GLY A 360 -1.25 7.52 -4.13
CA GLY A 360 -1.82 8.25 -2.99
C GLY A 360 -2.71 9.43 -3.38
N GLU A 361 -3.00 9.63 -4.66
CA GLU A 361 -3.96 10.64 -5.11
C GLU A 361 -5.35 10.04 -5.24
N CYS A 362 -6.10 10.14 -4.15
CA CYS A 362 -7.55 9.97 -4.04
C CYS A 362 -8.11 11.13 -3.19
#